data_AF-A0A8U0HWG0-F1
#
_entry.id   AF-A0A8U0HWG0-F1
#
_cell.length_a   1.000
_cell.length_b   1.000
_cell.length_c   1.000
_cell.angle_alpha   90.00
_cell.angle_beta   90.00
_cell.angle_gamma   90.00
#
_symmetry.space_group_name_H-M   'P 1'
#
loop_
_entity.id
_entity.type
_entity.pdbx_description
1 polymer ?
#
loop_
_entity_poly.entity_id
_entity_poly.type
_entity_poly.pdbx_seq_one_letter_code
_entity_poly.pdbx_strand_id
1 'polypeptide(L)'
;MRKHADWLTQADERILEFLREHGNYPPSAVRDRLAEIGDDLDYSTNHLGMRCRALDDHGLLENVGGGTYSITDLGEQYLDGEFDAGSLEDD
;
A
#
# COMPACT_ATOMS: atom_id res chain seq x y z
N MET A 1 -2.73 -1.13 17.71
CA MET A 1 -3.84 -1.49 16.79
C MET A 1 -3.82 -0.45 15.70
N ARG A 2 -3.81 -0.85 14.43
CA ARG A 2 -3.81 0.10 13.30
C ARG A 2 -5.13 0.85 13.27
N LYS A 3 -5.06 2.12 12.91
CA LYS A 3 -6.20 3.03 12.86
C LYS A 3 -6.50 3.31 11.39
N HIS A 4 -7.51 2.63 10.88
CA HIS A 4 -7.85 2.61 9.46
C HIS A 4 -8.71 3.82 9.09
N ALA A 5 -8.47 4.34 7.88
CA ALA A 5 -9.40 5.21 7.19
C ALA A 5 -10.49 4.39 6.49
N ASP A 6 -11.67 4.98 6.26
CA ASP A 6 -12.76 4.32 5.52
C ASP A 6 -12.40 3.96 4.07
N TRP A 7 -11.47 4.71 3.45
CA TRP A 7 -11.02 4.46 2.09
C TRP A 7 -9.96 3.35 1.99
N LEU A 8 -9.34 2.95 3.11
CA LEU A 8 -8.34 1.88 3.13
C LEU A 8 -8.99 0.50 2.97
N THR A 9 -8.30 -0.35 2.23
CA THR A 9 -8.70 -1.74 1.93
C THR A 9 -7.62 -2.69 2.41
N GLN A 10 -7.97 -3.99 2.46
CA GLN A 10 -6.99 -5.04 2.76
C GLN A 10 -5.81 -5.04 1.78
N ALA A 11 -6.05 -4.71 0.49
CA ALA A 11 -5.00 -4.66 -0.51
C ALA A 11 -3.94 -3.59 -0.19
N ASP A 12 -4.36 -2.45 0.39
CA ASP A 12 -3.44 -1.36 0.73
C ASP A 12 -2.48 -1.74 1.84
N GLU A 13 -2.99 -2.40 2.87
CA GLU A 13 -2.15 -2.90 3.96
C GLU A 13 -1.14 -3.91 3.44
N ARG A 14 -1.57 -4.81 2.56
CA ARG A 14 -0.70 -5.80 1.93
C ARG A 14 0.38 -5.13 1.06
N ILE A 15 0.04 -4.05 0.35
CA ILE A 15 1.01 -3.27 -0.43
C ILE A 15 2.05 -2.62 0.52
N LEU A 16 1.60 -1.93 1.56
CA LEU A 16 2.47 -1.24 2.52
C LEU A 16 3.42 -2.23 3.20
N GLU A 17 2.90 -3.37 3.68
CA GLU A 17 3.69 -4.42 4.32
C GLU A 17 4.72 -5.01 3.37
N PHE A 18 4.34 -5.26 2.11
CA PHE A 18 5.26 -5.77 1.09
C PHE A 18 6.41 -4.78 0.82
N LEU A 19 6.09 -3.49 0.64
CA LEU A 19 7.09 -2.48 0.34
C LEU A 19 7.99 -2.18 1.55
N ARG A 20 7.48 -2.31 2.78
CA ARG A 20 8.29 -2.28 4.01
C ARG A 20 9.30 -3.41 4.07
N GLU A 21 8.86 -4.64 3.80
CA GLU A 21 9.72 -5.83 3.92
C GLU A 21 10.73 -5.95 2.78
N HIS A 22 10.32 -5.62 1.55
CA HIS A 22 11.12 -5.89 0.36
C HIS A 22 11.76 -4.64 -0.25
N GLY A 23 11.26 -3.43 0.06
CA GLY A 23 11.71 -2.18 -0.53
C GLY A 23 10.91 -1.79 -1.77
N ASN A 24 11.56 -1.08 -2.70
CA ASN A 24 10.85 -0.33 -3.74
C ASN A 24 10.49 -1.23 -4.93
N TYR A 25 9.20 -1.38 -5.21
CA TYR A 25 8.73 -2.28 -6.27
C TYR A 25 7.52 -1.72 -7.03
N PRO A 26 7.31 -2.16 -8.28
CA PRO A 26 6.09 -1.86 -9.03
C PRO A 26 4.92 -2.74 -8.57
N PRO A 27 3.66 -2.33 -8.83
CA PRO A 27 2.46 -3.09 -8.47
C PRO A 27 2.43 -4.53 -9.00
N SER A 28 3.12 -4.82 -10.10
CA SER A 28 3.20 -6.19 -10.65
C SER A 28 3.97 -7.13 -9.73
N ALA A 29 5.03 -6.68 -9.09
CA ALA A 29 5.80 -7.50 -8.15
C ALA A 29 5.00 -7.74 -6.86
N VAL A 30 4.24 -6.74 -6.40
CA VAL A 30 3.32 -6.90 -5.27
C VAL A 30 2.26 -7.96 -5.60
N ARG A 31 1.63 -7.88 -6.78
CA ARG A 31 0.67 -8.91 -7.25
C ARG A 31 1.28 -10.29 -7.16
N ASP A 32 2.44 -10.48 -7.79
CA ASP A 32 3.06 -11.81 -7.90
C ASP A 32 3.27 -12.40 -6.51
N ARG A 33 3.71 -11.58 -5.55
CA ARG A 33 3.87 -12.01 -4.16
C ARG A 33 2.55 -12.35 -3.49
N LEU A 34 1.52 -11.52 -3.65
CA LEU A 34 0.24 -11.75 -2.98
C LEU A 34 -0.47 -13.00 -3.50
N ALA A 35 -0.37 -13.27 -4.80
CA ALA A 35 -0.89 -14.50 -5.42
C ALA A 35 -0.20 -15.77 -4.89
N GLU A 36 1.07 -15.70 -4.45
CA GLU A 36 1.75 -16.83 -3.80
C GLU A 36 1.22 -17.13 -2.39
N ILE A 37 0.60 -16.14 -1.72
CA ILE A 37 0.08 -16.30 -0.35
C ILE A 37 -1.27 -17.04 -0.36
N GLY A 38 -2.11 -16.80 -1.37
CA GLY A 38 -3.37 -17.53 -1.58
C GLY A 38 -4.30 -16.88 -2.60
N ASP A 39 -5.25 -17.66 -3.12
CA ASP A 39 -6.23 -17.25 -4.15
C ASP A 39 -7.04 -16.01 -3.75
N ASP A 40 -7.37 -15.84 -2.46
CA ASP A 40 -8.14 -14.68 -1.97
C ASP A 40 -7.37 -13.34 -2.08
N LEU A 41 -6.06 -13.40 -2.34
CA LEU A 41 -5.18 -12.23 -2.52
C LEU A 41 -4.70 -12.07 -3.98
N ASP A 42 -5.30 -12.80 -4.93
CA ASP A 42 -5.00 -12.67 -6.35
C ASP A 42 -5.67 -11.41 -6.95
N TYR A 43 -5.05 -10.26 -6.71
CA TYR A 43 -5.50 -8.99 -7.26
C TYR A 43 -4.97 -8.76 -8.68
N SER A 44 -5.77 -8.14 -9.55
CA SER A 44 -5.24 -7.68 -10.83
C SER A 44 -4.16 -6.59 -10.64
N THR A 45 -3.12 -6.59 -11.48
CA THR A 45 -2.09 -5.53 -11.47
C THR A 45 -2.68 -4.13 -11.61
N ASN A 46 -3.76 -3.99 -12.40
CA ASN A 46 -4.42 -2.69 -12.59
C ASN A 46 -5.10 -2.20 -11.29
N HIS A 47 -5.69 -3.12 -10.53
CA HIS A 47 -6.25 -2.81 -9.22
C HIS A 47 -5.17 -2.38 -8.23
N LEU A 48 -4.08 -3.15 -8.10
CA LEU A 48 -2.96 -2.77 -7.22
C LEU A 48 -2.31 -1.46 -7.66
N GLY A 49 -2.21 -1.20 -8.96
CA GLY A 49 -1.72 0.08 -9.47
C GLY A 49 -2.64 1.26 -9.14
N MET A 50 -3.96 1.06 -9.05
CA MET A 50 -4.89 2.08 -8.56
C MET A 50 -4.70 2.31 -7.06
N ARG A 51 -4.56 1.25 -6.27
CA ARG A 51 -4.32 1.31 -4.82
C ARG A 51 -2.99 1.99 -4.47
N CYS A 52 -1.90 1.67 -5.18
CA CYS A 52 -0.62 2.35 -5.00
C CYS A 52 -0.72 3.86 -5.26
N ARG A 53 -1.51 4.30 -6.24
CA ARG A 53 -1.74 5.73 -6.50
C ARG A 53 -2.54 6.38 -5.37
N ALA A 54 -3.62 5.76 -4.91
CA ALA A 54 -4.38 6.27 -3.77
C ALA A 54 -3.47 6.43 -2.53
N LEU A 55 -2.64 5.43 -2.25
CA LEU A 55 -1.68 5.51 -1.13
C LEU A 55 -0.62 6.60 -1.31
N ASP A 56 -0.18 6.85 -2.54
CA ASP A 56 0.72 7.95 -2.90
C ASP A 56 0.05 9.32 -2.72
N ASP A 57 -1.19 9.47 -3.19
CA ASP A 57 -2.01 10.69 -3.02
C ASP A 57 -2.22 11.02 -1.52
N HIS A 58 -2.35 9.98 -0.69
CA HIS A 58 -2.48 10.09 0.77
C HIS A 58 -1.13 10.13 1.52
N GLY A 59 0.01 10.09 0.82
CA GLY A 59 1.35 10.22 1.39
C GLY A 59 1.84 8.99 2.18
N LEU A 60 1.16 7.85 2.11
CA LEU A 60 1.59 6.59 2.73
C LEU A 60 2.61 5.85 1.84
N LEU A 61 2.58 6.07 0.53
CA LEU A 61 3.60 5.67 -0.44
C LEU A 61 4.18 6.89 -1.16
N GLU A 62 5.27 6.68 -1.87
CA GLU A 62 5.85 7.64 -2.82
C GLU A 62 6.21 6.93 -4.13
N ASN A 63 5.78 7.46 -5.27
CA ASN A 63 6.24 7.02 -6.58
C ASN A 63 7.67 7.51 -6.86
N VAL A 64 8.64 6.58 -6.78
CA VAL A 64 10.07 6.87 -7.00
C VAL A 64 10.48 6.83 -8.48
N GLY A 65 9.51 6.73 -9.40
CA GLY A 65 9.70 6.74 -10.84
C GLY A 65 9.45 5.38 -11.52
N GLY A 66 9.05 5.44 -12.80
CA GLY A 66 8.81 4.24 -13.62
C GLY A 66 7.65 3.35 -13.14
N GLY A 67 6.77 3.87 -12.28
CA GLY A 67 5.69 3.08 -11.66
C GLY A 67 6.14 2.22 -10.49
N THR A 68 7.32 2.50 -9.93
CA THR A 68 7.84 1.88 -8.70
C THR A 68 7.45 2.74 -7.51
N TYR A 69 7.01 2.10 -6.42
CA TYR A 69 6.62 2.79 -5.19
C TYR A 69 7.54 2.41 -4.04
N SER A 70 7.77 3.36 -3.14
CA SER A 70 8.43 3.17 -1.84
C SER A 70 7.42 3.47 -0.73
N ILE A 71 7.57 2.81 0.41
CA ILE A 71 6.85 3.23 1.62
C ILE A 71 7.45 4.53 2.17
N THR A 72 6.62 5.42 2.69
CA THR A 72 7.04 6.66 3.35
C THR A 72 7.16 6.45 4.86
N ASP A 73 7.76 7.42 5.55
CA ASP A 73 7.79 7.49 7.01
C ASP A 73 6.37 7.48 7.62
N LEU A 74 5.38 8.07 6.93
CA LEU A 74 3.98 8.06 7.35
C LEU A 74 3.35 6.67 7.19
N GLY A 75 3.67 5.99 6.09
CA GLY A 75 3.26 4.59 5.85
C GLY A 75 3.81 3.64 6.92
N GLU A 76 5.08 3.80 7.29
CA GLU A 76 5.71 3.04 8.39
C GLU A 76 4.98 3.27 9.72
N GLN A 77 4.75 4.54 10.11
CA GLN A 77 4.02 4.89 11.33
C GLN A 77 2.59 4.34 11.32
N TYR A 78 1.91 4.31 10.18
CA TYR A 78 0.61 3.66 10.07
C TYR A 78 0.70 2.15 10.36
N LEU A 79 1.68 1.47 9.77
CA LEU A 79 1.87 0.03 9.98
C LEU A 79 2.19 -0.32 11.44
N ASP A 80 2.92 0.56 12.12
CA ASP A 80 3.27 0.46 13.55
C ASP A 80 2.10 0.87 14.48
N GLY A 81 1.03 1.44 13.92
CA GLY A 81 -0.14 1.91 14.66
C GLY A 81 0.11 3.23 15.40
N GLU A 82 1.15 3.96 15.02
CA GLU A 82 1.54 5.28 15.53
C GLU A 82 0.81 6.41 14.81
N PHE A 83 0.37 6.18 13.58
CA PHE A 83 -0.42 7.13 12.79
C PHE A 83 -1.88 6.69 12.60
N ASP A 84 -2.78 7.67 12.60
CA ASP A 84 -4.21 7.49 12.34
C ASP A 84 -4.56 7.84 10.89
N ALA A 85 -4.69 6.82 10.04
CA ALA A 85 -5.02 7.03 8.64
C ALA A 85 -6.41 7.65 8.46
N GLY A 86 -7.33 7.50 9.42
CA GLY A 86 -8.64 8.15 9.38
C GLY A 86 -8.60 9.67 9.48
N SER A 87 -7.42 10.24 9.79
CA SER A 87 -7.20 11.70 9.71
C SER A 87 -6.89 12.18 8.28
N LEU A 88 -6.71 11.28 7.32
CA LEU A 88 -6.51 11.61 5.91
C LEU A 88 -7.88 11.74 5.24
N GLU A 89 -8.15 12.91 4.69
CA GLU A 89 -9.41 13.21 3.98
C GLU A 89 -9.40 12.57 2.58
N ASP A 90 -10.51 11.95 2.18
CA ASP A 90 -10.81 11.52 0.81
C ASP A 90 -11.48 12.73 0.12
N ASP A 91 -10.74 13.48 -0.70
CA ASP A 91 -11.24 14.66 -1.42
C ASP A 91 -11.97 14.27 -2.72
#